data_AF-A0A5J5ADX9-F1
#
_entry.id   AF-A0A5J5ADX9-F1
#
_cell.length_a   1.000
_cell.length_b   1.000
_cell.length_c   1.000
_cell.angle_alpha   90.00
_cell.angle_beta   90.00
_cell.angle_gamma   90.00
#
_symmetry.space_group_name_H-M   'P 1'
#
loop_
_entity.id
_entity.type
_entity.pdbx_description
1 polymer ?
#
loop_
_entity_poly.entity_id
_entity_poly.type
_entity_poly.pdbx_seq_one_letter_code
_entity_poly.pdbx_strand_id
1 'polypeptide(L)'
;MTDTTDDIAEEISFQTFDDDCKLLGSLLNDVLQREVGSGSVEKIERNRILAQSACNMRMAGIEDAAELLEKQLASEISKMTLEEALTLARAFSHYLNLMGIAETHHS
;
A
#
# COMPACT_ATOMS: atom_id res chain seq x y z
N MET A 1 -22.12 15.10 -25.85
CA MET A 1 -22.42 13.68 -25.58
C MET A 1 -21.12 12.95 -25.76
N THR A 2 -20.35 12.80 -24.68
CA THR A 2 -19.24 11.85 -24.66
C THR A 2 -19.84 10.45 -24.81
N ASP A 3 -19.18 9.65 -25.63
CA ASP A 3 -19.62 8.35 -26.10
C ASP A 3 -19.48 7.34 -24.97
N THR A 4 -20.56 6.67 -24.58
CA THR A 4 -20.59 5.64 -23.53
C THR A 4 -19.54 4.53 -23.76
N THR A 5 -19.07 4.38 -25.00
CA THR A 5 -17.99 3.46 -25.37
C THR A 5 -16.62 3.89 -24.84
N ASP A 6 -16.36 5.21 -24.76
CA ASP A 6 -15.11 5.79 -24.25
C ASP A 6 -15.03 5.62 -22.72
N ASP A 7 -16.14 5.87 -22.03
CA ASP A 7 -16.25 5.69 -20.57
C ASP A 7 -15.98 4.21 -20.16
N ILE A 8 -16.49 3.25 -20.93
CA ILE A 8 -16.27 1.81 -20.69
C ILE A 8 -14.80 1.41 -20.96
N ALA A 9 -14.18 1.97 -22.01
CA ALA A 9 -12.79 1.68 -22.33
C ALA A 9 -11.83 2.22 -21.26
N GLU A 10 -12.12 3.41 -20.72
CA GLU A 10 -11.37 4.01 -19.62
C GLU A 10 -11.52 3.19 -18.32
N GLU A 11 -12.73 2.75 -17.98
CA GLU A 11 -13.01 1.90 -16.81
C GLU A 11 -12.28 0.55 -16.87
N ILE A 12 -12.24 -0.09 -18.05
CA ILE A 12 -11.48 -1.33 -18.27
C ILE A 12 -9.98 -1.10 -18.08
N SER A 13 -9.45 0.03 -18.58
CA SER A 13 -8.03 0.40 -18.42
C SER A 13 -7.63 0.54 -16.96
N PHE A 14 -8.46 1.21 -16.14
CA PHE A 14 -8.21 1.34 -14.71
C PHE A 14 -8.30 0.00 -13.96
N GLN A 15 -9.22 -0.87 -14.35
CA GLN A 15 -9.32 -2.20 -13.74
C GLN A 15 -8.06 -3.04 -14.01
N THR A 16 -7.52 -2.99 -15.24
CA THR A 16 -6.29 -3.72 -15.56
C THR A 16 -5.07 -3.19 -14.81
N PHE A 17 -5.00 -1.88 -14.57
CA PHE A 17 -3.96 -1.29 -13.73
C PHE A 17 -4.04 -1.74 -12.26
N ASP A 18 -5.23 -1.75 -11.68
CA ASP A 18 -5.46 -2.21 -10.31
C ASP A 18 -5.13 -3.71 -10.15
N ASP A 19 -5.50 -4.52 -11.15
CA ASP A 19 -5.19 -5.95 -11.19
C ASP A 19 -3.67 -6.21 -11.24
N ASP A 20 -2.93 -5.44 -12.05
CA ASP A 20 -1.47 -5.53 -12.12
C ASP A 20 -0.82 -5.09 -10.80
N CYS A 21 -1.32 -4.01 -10.17
CA CYS A 21 -0.84 -3.58 -8.86
C CYS A 21 -1.04 -4.68 -7.79
N LYS A 22 -2.21 -5.33 -7.79
CA LYS A 22 -2.51 -6.45 -6.88
C LYS A 22 -1.60 -7.65 -7.14
N LEU A 23 -1.38 -8.01 -8.40
CA LEU A 23 -0.50 -9.12 -8.78
C LEU A 23 0.94 -8.86 -8.29
N LEU A 24 1.52 -7.71 -8.64
CA LEU A 24 2.87 -7.36 -8.22
C LEU A 24 3.00 -7.27 -6.70
N GLY A 25 1.99 -6.72 -6.02
CA GLY A 25 1.94 -6.69 -4.57
C GLY A 25 1.91 -8.08 -3.93
N SER A 26 1.14 -9.02 -4.49
CA SER A 26 1.09 -10.40 -4.00
C SER A 26 2.43 -11.13 -4.18
N LEU A 27 3.09 -10.96 -5.32
CA LEU A 27 4.41 -11.54 -5.58
C LEU A 27 5.47 -10.97 -4.63
N LEU A 28 5.43 -9.67 -4.34
CA LEU A 28 6.32 -9.07 -3.34
C LEU A 28 6.06 -9.64 -1.95
N ASN A 29 4.80 -9.86 -1.56
CA ASN A 29 4.47 -10.50 -0.29
C ASN A 29 5.05 -11.91 -0.18
N ASP A 30 4.97 -12.72 -1.24
CA ASP A 30 5.57 -14.06 -1.26
C ASP A 30 7.09 -14.00 -1.07
N VAL A 31 7.74 -13.02 -1.72
CA VAL A 31 9.19 -12.78 -1.54
C VAL A 31 9.48 -12.35 -0.10
N LEU A 32 8.74 -11.40 0.46
CA LEU A 32 8.95 -10.95 1.84
C LEU A 32 8.75 -12.08 2.85
N GLN A 33 7.72 -12.92 2.67
CA GLN A 33 7.49 -14.09 3.51
C GLN A 33 8.69 -15.05 3.50
N ARG A 34 9.28 -15.29 2.32
CA ARG A 34 10.44 -16.17 2.17
C ARG A 34 11.73 -15.58 2.73
N GLU A 35 11.98 -14.29 2.47
CA GLU A 35 13.28 -13.66 2.74
C GLU A 35 13.39 -13.07 4.16
N VAL A 36 12.30 -12.53 4.72
CA VAL A 36 12.32 -11.84 6.02
C VAL A 36 11.38 -12.47 7.06
N GLY A 37 10.63 -13.50 6.67
CA GLY A 37 9.78 -14.29 7.55
C GLY A 37 8.46 -13.63 7.96
N SER A 38 7.56 -14.44 8.52
CA SER A 38 6.19 -14.04 8.84
C SER A 38 6.09 -12.90 9.86
N GLY A 39 6.95 -12.89 10.88
CA GLY A 39 6.93 -11.83 11.89
C GLY A 39 7.21 -10.43 11.31
N SER A 40 8.09 -10.34 10.31
CA SER A 40 8.38 -9.08 9.61
C SER A 40 7.22 -8.67 8.72
N VAL A 41 6.63 -9.63 7.99
CA VAL A 41 5.47 -9.37 7.11
C VAL A 41 4.26 -8.90 7.90
N GLU A 42 3.98 -9.50 9.06
CA GLU A 42 2.90 -9.06 9.96
C GLU A 42 3.08 -7.60 10.41
N LYS A 43 4.32 -7.19 10.72
CA LYS A 43 4.62 -5.80 11.08
C LYS A 43 4.42 -4.85 9.90
N ILE A 44 4.86 -5.24 8.70
CA ILE A 44 4.66 -4.46 7.47
C ILE A 44 3.17 -4.25 7.22
N GLU A 45 2.39 -5.33 7.25
CA GLU A 45 0.95 -5.27 6.98
C GLU A 45 0.19 -4.46 8.05
N ARG A 46 0.56 -4.62 9.33
CA ARG A 46 -0.01 -3.81 10.41
C ARG A 46 0.22 -2.31 10.20
N ASN A 47 1.44 -1.92 9.81
CA ASN A 47 1.76 -0.51 9.52
C ASN A 47 0.97 0.00 8.30
N ARG A 48 0.86 -0.83 7.25
CA ARG A 48 0.08 -0.51 6.04
C ARG A 48 -1.39 -0.27 6.38
N ILE A 49 -2.01 -1.15 7.17
CA ILE A 49 -3.42 -1.04 7.58
C ILE A 49 -3.65 0.23 8.41
N LEU A 50 -2.78 0.53 9.37
CA LEU A 50 -2.90 1.75 10.19
C LEU A 50 -2.80 3.01 9.33
N ALA A 51 -1.80 3.08 8.43
CA ALA A 51 -1.62 4.22 7.52
C ALA A 51 -2.82 4.38 6.57
N GLN A 52 -3.28 3.30 5.95
CA GLN A 52 -4.43 3.33 5.06
C GLN A 52 -5.72 3.74 5.79
N SER A 53 -5.93 3.21 7.00
CA SER A 53 -7.09 3.53 7.82
C SER A 53 -7.08 5.01 8.22
N ALA A 54 -5.94 5.55 8.62
CA ALA A 54 -5.80 6.98 8.93
C ALA A 54 -6.15 7.85 7.71
N CYS A 55 -5.62 7.52 6.53
CA CYS A 55 -5.95 8.20 5.28
C CYS A 55 -7.45 8.16 4.99
N ASN A 56 -8.07 6.97 5.10
CA ASN A 56 -9.50 6.79 4.89
C ASN A 56 -10.35 7.61 5.87
N MET A 57 -9.98 7.64 7.16
CA MET A 57 -10.68 8.46 8.17
C MET A 57 -10.57 9.95 7.84
N ARG A 58 -9.39 10.42 7.43
CA ARG A 58 -9.16 11.82 7.02
C ARG A 58 -9.99 12.19 5.78
N MET A 59 -10.02 11.33 4.76
CA MET A 59 -10.88 11.53 3.58
C MET A 59 -12.37 11.55 3.93
N ALA A 60 -12.78 10.81 4.96
CA ALA A 60 -14.15 10.81 5.48
C ALA A 60 -14.45 11.98 6.43
N GLY A 61 -13.48 12.86 6.72
CA GLY A 61 -13.62 13.99 7.64
C GLY A 61 -13.65 13.59 9.13
N ILE A 62 -13.23 12.38 9.47
CA ILE A 62 -13.19 11.85 10.85
C ILE A 62 -11.79 12.12 11.44
N GLU A 63 -11.49 13.39 11.68
CA GLU A 63 -10.15 13.88 12.04
C GLU A 63 -9.59 13.25 13.32
N ASP A 64 -10.39 13.17 14.39
CA ASP A 64 -9.94 12.62 15.68
C ASP A 64 -9.51 11.14 15.56
N ALA A 65 -10.23 10.37 14.74
CA ALA A 65 -9.90 8.96 14.50
C ALA A 65 -8.64 8.82 13.63
N ALA A 66 -8.47 9.70 12.63
CA ALA A 66 -7.25 9.75 11.83
C ALA A 66 -6.04 10.06 12.71
N GLU A 67 -6.12 11.08 13.57
CA GLU A 67 -5.04 11.48 14.48
C GLU A 67 -4.67 10.35 15.47
N LEU A 68 -5.67 9.63 16.00
CA LEU A 68 -5.45 8.48 16.88
C LEU A 68 -4.66 7.38 16.16
N LEU A 69 -5.05 7.04 14.93
CA LEU A 69 -4.38 6.01 14.13
C LEU A 69 -2.95 6.42 13.73
N GLU A 70 -2.73 7.70 13.41
CA GLU A 70 -1.39 8.25 13.12
C GLU A 70 -0.48 8.19 14.35
N LYS A 71 -0.99 8.54 15.54
CA LYS A 71 -0.25 8.39 16.81
C LYS A 71 0.07 6.93 17.10
N GLN A 72 -0.86 6.02 16.83
CA GLN A 72 -0.64 4.59 16.99
C GLN A 72 0.46 4.09 16.02
N LEU A 73 0.39 4.47 14.75
CA LEU A 73 1.40 4.15 13.75
C LEU A 73 2.79 4.65 14.16
N ALA A 74 2.89 5.93 14.57
CA ALA A 74 4.13 6.50 15.06
C ALA A 74 4.68 5.75 16.29
N SER A 75 3.81 5.32 17.20
CA SER A 75 4.21 4.52 18.36
C SER A 75 4.74 3.15 17.95
N GLU A 76 4.10 2.46 16.99
CA GLU A 76 4.56 1.16 16.48
C GLU A 76 5.94 1.28 15.81
N ILE A 77 6.13 2.28 14.95
CA ILE A 77 7.42 2.54 14.28
C ILE A 77 8.51 2.87 15.32
N SER A 78 8.20 3.68 16.34
CA SER A 78 9.17 4.07 17.36
C SER A 78 9.70 2.90 18.22
N LYS A 79 8.97 1.78 18.26
CA LYS A 79 9.34 0.57 19.00
C LYS A 79 10.15 -0.41 18.16
N MET A 80 10.29 -0.17 16.86
CA MET A 80 11.05 -1.04 15.97
C MET A 80 12.54 -0.90 16.24
N THR A 81 13.27 -2.01 16.06
CA THR A 81 14.73 -1.93 15.94
C THR A 81 15.10 -1.22 14.62
N LEU A 82 16.35 -0.76 14.51
CA LEU A 82 16.84 -0.16 13.27
C LEU A 82 16.72 -1.13 12.07
N GLU A 83 16.97 -2.42 12.29
CA GLU A 83 16.87 -3.46 11.25
C GLU A 83 15.42 -3.66 10.78
N GLU A 84 14.48 -3.68 11.71
CA GLU A 84 13.04 -3.76 11.42
C GLU A 84 12.55 -2.53 10.67
N ALA A 85 12.94 -1.33 11.12
CA ALA A 85 12.60 -0.08 10.45
C ALA A 85 13.19 0.00 9.04
N LEU A 86 14.43 -0.45 8.85
CA LEU A 86 15.06 -0.55 7.53
C LEU A 86 14.31 -1.51 6.61
N THR A 87 13.93 -2.67 7.14
CA THR A 87 13.15 -3.68 6.39
C THR A 87 11.79 -3.13 6.00
N LEU A 88 11.09 -2.46 6.91
CA LEU A 88 9.81 -1.80 6.67
C LEU A 88 9.92 -0.75 5.56
N ALA A 89 10.89 0.16 5.67
CA ALA A 89 11.09 1.23 4.69
C ALA A 89 11.42 0.69 3.29
N ARG A 90 12.25 -0.37 3.22
CA ARG A 90 12.57 -1.04 1.96
C ARG A 90 11.36 -1.75 1.36
N ALA A 91 10.57 -2.45 2.17
CA ALA A 91 9.36 -3.11 1.71
C ALA A 91 8.40 -2.09 1.06
N PHE A 92 8.11 -0.97 1.73
CA PHE A 92 7.25 0.07 1.15
C PHE A 92 7.86 0.73 -0.09
N SER A 93 9.19 0.93 -0.12
CA SER A 93 9.87 1.43 -1.32
C SER A 93 9.70 0.47 -2.50
N HIS A 94 9.78 -0.84 -2.27
CA HIS A 94 9.54 -1.85 -3.30
C HIS A 94 8.08 -1.85 -3.77
N TYR A 95 7.11 -1.73 -2.86
CA TYR A 95 5.70 -1.57 -3.24
C TYR A 95 5.48 -0.37 -4.16
N LEU A 96 6.03 0.80 -3.80
CA LEU A 96 5.91 2.02 -4.62
C LEU A 96 6.57 1.86 -5.99
N ASN A 97 7.76 1.25 -6.04
CA ASN A 97 8.45 0.99 -7.30
C ASN A 97 7.65 0.06 -8.22
N LEU A 98 7.06 -1.00 -7.67
CA LEU A 98 6.23 -1.94 -8.44
C LEU A 98 4.96 -1.29 -8.96
N MET A 99 4.31 -0.45 -8.15
CA MET A 99 3.16 0.34 -8.58
C MET A 99 3.54 1.31 -9.71
N GLY A 100 4.70 1.97 -9.62
CA GLY A 100 5.19 2.84 -10.69
C GLY A 100 5.52 2.09 -11.99
N ILE A 101 5.96 0.83 -11.91
CA ILE A 101 6.15 -0.03 -13.08
C ILE A 101 4.79 -0.35 -13.73
N ALA A 102 3.78 -0.70 -12.93
CA ALA A 102 2.43 -0.91 -13.44
C ALA A 102 1.90 0.38 -14.10
N GLU A 103 2.04 1.53 -13.43
CA GLU A 103 1.58 2.82 -13.95
C GLU A 103 2.22 3.14 -15.30
N THR A 104 3.54 2.93 -15.43
CA THR A 104 4.28 3.14 -16.68
C THR A 104 3.81 2.21 -17.80
N HIS A 105 3.34 1.01 -17.49
CA HIS A 105 2.82 0.06 -18.48
C HIS A 105 1.42 0.47 -18.99
N HIS A 106 0.64 1.16 -18.15
CA HIS A 106 -0.74 1.59 -18.46
C HIS A 106 -0.84 3.05 -18.95
N SER A 107 0.28 3.79 -19.00
CA SER A 107 0.37 5.20 -19.43
C SER A 107 0.65 5.38 -20.92
#